data_AF-A0ABD0YQH5-F1
#
_entry.id   AF-A0ABD0YQH5-F1
#
_cell.length_a   1.000
_cell.length_b   1.000
_cell.length_c   1.000
_cell.angle_alpha   90.00
_cell.angle_beta   90.00
_cell.angle_gamma   90.00
#
_symmetry.space_group_name_H-M   'P 1'
#
loop_
_entity.id
_entity.type
_entity.pdbx_description
1 polymer ?
#
loop_
_entity_poly.entity_id
_entity_poly.type
_entity_poly.pdbx_seq_one_letter_code
_entity_poly.pdbx_strand_id
1 'polypeptide(L)'
;TEVSNVNRLCVQLAGLCHDLGHGPYSHTWERFISLATNENQIWKHEKNSIEILENLIEKNNLKGLLMEYGINDKELNLIYDIILGDSDKYENEQYFLFQVSCYAYLFDL
;
A
#
# COMPACT_ATOMS: atom_id res chain seq x y z
N THR A 1 -13.94 -0.13 -20.25
CA THR A 1 -13.33 0.15 -18.95
C THR A 1 -12.96 1.61 -18.86
N GLU A 2 -13.71 2.41 -18.09
CA GLU A 2 -13.38 3.81 -17.83
C GLU A 2 -12.73 3.90 -16.44
N VAL A 3 -11.54 4.50 -16.37
CA VAL A 3 -10.82 4.70 -15.11
C VAL A 3 -11.27 6.00 -14.49
N SER A 4 -12.00 5.91 -13.37
CA SER A 4 -12.49 7.09 -12.66
C SER A 4 -11.34 7.91 -12.06
N ASN A 5 -11.59 9.20 -11.78
CA ASN A 5 -10.64 10.06 -11.06
C ASN A 5 -10.32 9.52 -9.66
N VAL A 6 -11.31 8.87 -9.01
CA VAL A 6 -11.13 8.21 -7.72
C VAL A 6 -10.14 7.05 -7.83
N ASN A 7 -10.27 6.20 -8.87
CA ASN A 7 -9.31 5.10 -9.08
C ASN A 7 -7.89 5.61 -9.31
N ARG A 8 -7.73 6.72 -10.05
CA ARG A 8 -6.42 7.38 -10.24
C ARG A 8 -5.85 7.87 -8.91
N LEU A 9 -6.69 8.48 -8.07
CA LEU A 9 -6.28 8.96 -6.76
C LEU A 9 -5.86 7.82 -5.84
N CYS A 10 -6.59 6.69 -5.84
CA CYS A 10 -6.21 5.49 -5.08
C CYS A 10 -4.82 4.98 -5.50
N VAL A 11 -4.55 4.88 -6.81
CA VAL A 11 -3.25 4.45 -7.31
C VAL A 11 -2.14 5.43 -6.91
N GLN A 12 -2.39 6.74 -6.96
CA GLN A 12 -1.42 7.76 -6.54
C GLN A 12 -1.12 7.70 -5.05
N LEU A 13 -2.16 7.54 -4.21
CA LEU A 13 -2.00 7.39 -2.77
C LEU A 13 -1.26 6.10 -2.42
N ALA A 14 -1.59 4.98 -3.07
CA ALA A 14 -0.88 3.73 -2.89
C ALA A 14 0.60 3.85 -3.28
N GLY A 15 0.90 4.45 -4.45
CA GLY A 15 2.28 4.68 -4.88
C GLY A 15 3.05 5.62 -3.94
N LEU A 16 2.41 6.66 -3.41
CA LEU A 16 3.02 7.56 -2.42
C LEU A 16 3.34 6.82 -1.10
N CYS A 17 2.52 5.84 -0.72
CA CYS A 17 2.57 5.23 0.60
C CYS A 17 3.20 3.83 0.66
N HIS A 18 3.50 3.19 -0.48
CA HIS A 18 3.90 1.78 -0.50
C HIS A 18 5.18 1.47 0.29
N ASP A 19 6.09 2.44 0.41
CA ASP A 19 7.38 2.30 1.10
C ASP A 19 7.44 2.94 2.50
N LEU A 20 6.32 3.45 3.03
CA LEU A 20 6.28 4.07 4.36
C LEU A 20 6.83 3.15 5.46
N GLY A 21 6.66 1.84 5.28
CA GLY A 21 7.02 0.78 6.20
C GLY A 21 8.48 0.37 6.18
N HIS A 22 9.34 0.92 5.32
CA HIS A 22 10.75 0.57 5.31
C HIS A 22 11.44 0.91 6.64
N GLY A 23 12.18 -0.07 7.15
CA GLY A 23 13.09 0.14 8.28
C GLY A 23 14.45 0.70 7.85
N PRO A 24 15.38 0.91 8.80
CA PRO A 24 16.73 1.35 8.51
C PRO A 24 17.44 0.47 7.48
N TYR A 25 18.01 1.06 6.43
CA TYR A 25 18.65 0.33 5.33
C TYR A 25 17.67 -0.54 4.50
N SER A 26 16.38 -0.17 4.44
CA SER A 26 15.34 -0.73 3.56
C SER A 26 15.20 -2.25 3.68
N HIS A 27 15.39 -3.03 2.61
CA HIS A 27 15.30 -4.50 2.65
C HIS A 27 16.35 -5.17 3.55
N THR A 28 17.44 -4.48 3.88
CA THR A 28 18.39 -5.00 4.87
C THR A 28 17.74 -5.15 6.24
N TRP A 29 16.86 -4.21 6.62
CA TRP A 29 16.08 -4.31 7.85
C TRP A 29 15.18 -5.54 7.85
N GLU A 30 14.44 -5.73 6.75
CA GLU A 30 13.52 -6.86 6.60
C GLU A 30 14.25 -8.19 6.78
N ARG A 31 15.39 -8.36 6.10
CA ARG A 31 16.24 -9.54 6.21
C ARG A 31 16.81 -9.69 7.63
N PHE A 32 17.24 -8.60 8.24
CA PHE A 32 17.79 -8.61 9.59
C PHE A 32 16.74 -9.10 10.60
N ILE A 33 15.52 -8.55 10.57
CA ILE A 33 14.43 -8.95 11.47
C ILE A 33 14.09 -10.43 11.28
N SER A 34 13.93 -10.88 10.03
CA SER A 34 13.65 -12.28 9.73
C SER A 34 14.69 -13.24 10.31
N LEU A 35 15.97 -12.88 10.29
CA LEU A 35 17.05 -13.68 10.88
C LEU A 35 17.10 -13.56 12.42
N ALA A 36 16.78 -12.39 12.96
CA ALA A 36 16.91 -12.10 14.38
C ALA A 36 15.77 -12.69 15.23
N THR A 37 14.55 -12.76 14.69
CA THR A 37 13.37 -13.19 15.46
C THR A 37 13.13 -14.70 15.41
N ASN A 38 13.68 -15.43 14.44
CA ASN A 38 13.48 -16.89 14.29
C ASN A 38 11.99 -17.31 14.25
N GLU A 39 11.10 -16.37 13.94
CA GLU A 39 9.66 -16.58 13.96
C GLU A 39 9.13 -16.91 12.57
N ASN A 40 8.11 -17.76 12.52
CA ASN A 40 7.30 -18.01 11.32
C ASN A 40 6.54 -16.76 10.82
N GLN A 41 6.63 -15.63 11.53
CA GLN A 41 6.12 -14.35 11.07
C GLN A 41 7.21 -13.59 10.32
N ILE A 42 7.09 -13.61 8.99
CA ILE A 42 7.91 -12.80 8.09
C ILE A 42 7.40 -11.35 8.23
N TRP A 43 8.19 -10.49 8.87
CA TRP A 43 7.96 -9.05 8.82
C TRP A 43 8.17 -8.57 7.37
N LYS A 44 7.25 -7.73 6.89
CA LYS A 44 7.22 -7.21 5.52
C LYS A 44 6.97 -5.72 5.56
N HIS A 45 7.77 -4.96 4.80
CA HIS A 45 7.65 -3.50 4.78
C HIS A 45 6.28 -3.07 4.24
N GLU A 46 5.68 -3.80 3.31
CA GLU A 46 4.35 -3.52 2.75
C GLU A 46 3.25 -3.54 3.81
N LYS A 47 3.27 -4.53 4.71
CA LYS A 47 2.32 -4.60 5.83
C LYS A 47 2.54 -3.45 6.80
N ASN A 48 3.81 -3.14 7.09
CA ASN A 48 4.16 -2.02 7.97
C ASN A 48 3.79 -0.65 7.34
N SER A 49 3.82 -0.53 6.01
CA SER A 49 3.38 0.67 5.29
C SER A 49 1.90 0.97 5.53
N ILE A 50 1.05 -0.07 5.57
CA ILE A 50 -0.37 0.08 5.92
C ILE A 50 -0.52 0.54 7.37
N GLU A 51 0.16 -0.11 8.31
CA GLU A 51 0.08 0.25 9.74
C GLU A 51 0.50 1.71 9.96
N ILE A 52 1.53 2.19 9.26
CA ILE A 52 1.94 3.61 9.30
C ILE A 52 0.91 4.52 8.62
N LEU A 53 0.36 4.14 7.47
CA LEU A 53 -0.66 4.91 6.76
C LEU A 53 -1.93 5.08 7.62
N GLU A 54 -2.41 4.02 8.27
CA GLU A 54 -3.53 4.07 9.21
C GLU A 54 -3.25 5.06 10.33
N ASN A 55 -2.07 4.95 10.95
CA ASN A 55 -1.63 5.88 12.00
C ASN A 55 -1.55 7.34 11.50
N LEU A 56 -1.10 7.58 10.26
CA LEU A 56 -1.04 8.92 9.67
C LEU A 56 -2.45 9.49 9.44
N ILE A 57 -3.39 8.67 8.97
CA ILE A 57 -4.78 9.08 8.76
C ILE A 57 -5.43 9.47 10.08
N GLU A 58 -5.26 8.64 11.11
CA GLU A 58 -5.85 8.88 12.43
C GLU A 58 -5.23 10.11 13.11
N LYS A 59 -3.90 10.17 13.22
CA LYS A 59 -3.21 11.26 13.95
C LYS A 59 -3.42 12.63 13.32
N ASN A 60 -3.61 12.69 12.01
CA ASN A 60 -3.83 13.94 11.28
C ASN A 60 -5.31 14.19 10.96
N ASN A 61 -6.23 13.37 11.48
CA ASN A 61 -7.68 13.47 11.25
C ASN A 61 -8.06 13.55 9.75
N LEU A 62 -7.37 12.79 8.90
CA LEU A 62 -7.53 12.87 7.44
C LEU A 62 -8.78 12.16 6.92
N LYS A 63 -9.48 11.36 7.74
CA LYS A 63 -10.64 10.58 7.30
C LYS A 63 -11.73 11.46 6.67
N GLY A 64 -12.02 12.63 7.23
CA GLY A 64 -12.99 13.58 6.67
C GLY A 64 -12.56 14.12 5.30
N LEU A 65 -11.30 14.55 5.18
CA LEU A 65 -10.73 15.03 3.92
C LEU A 65 -10.74 13.94 2.85
N LEU A 66 -10.32 12.72 3.19
CA LEU A 66 -10.34 11.57 2.28
C LEU A 66 -11.76 11.31 1.74
N MET A 67 -12.78 11.38 2.60
CA MET A 67 -14.18 11.26 2.18
C MET A 67 -14.61 12.36 1.21
N GLU A 68 -14.18 13.61 1.39
CA GLU A 68 -14.47 14.71 0.46
C GLU A 68 -13.92 14.46 -0.95
N TYR A 69 -12.81 13.72 -1.05
CA TYR A 69 -12.21 13.29 -2.32
C TYR A 69 -12.76 11.95 -2.85
N GLY A 70 -13.78 11.38 -2.19
CA GLY A 70 -14.39 10.11 -2.58
C GLY A 70 -13.64 8.87 -2.11
N ILE A 71 -12.66 9.02 -1.22
CA ILE A 71 -11.93 7.90 -0.59
C ILE A 71 -12.68 7.50 0.69
N ASN A 72 -13.61 6.55 0.56
CA ASN A 72 -14.25 5.91 1.71
C ASN A 72 -13.54 4.59 2.06
N ASP A 73 -14.10 3.82 3.00
CA ASP A 73 -13.48 2.59 3.48
C ASP A 73 -13.22 1.56 2.34
N LYS A 74 -14.04 1.55 1.27
CA LYS A 74 -13.82 0.70 0.10
C LYS A 74 -12.56 1.11 -0.68
N GLU A 75 -12.43 2.39 -1.01
CA GLU A 75 -11.26 2.91 -1.73
C GLU A 75 -10.00 2.86 -0.87
N LEU A 76 -10.13 3.01 0.44
CA LEU A 76 -9.02 2.83 1.38
C LEU A 76 -8.53 1.38 1.39
N ASN A 77 -9.45 0.41 1.38
CA ASN A 77 -9.08 -1.00 1.22
C ASN A 77 -8.41 -1.28 -0.13
N LEU A 78 -8.85 -0.63 -1.21
CA LEU A 78 -8.17 -0.72 -2.51
C LEU A 78 -6.73 -0.18 -2.44
N ILE A 79 -6.49 0.94 -1.75
CA ILE A 79 -5.15 1.48 -1.53
C ILE A 79 -4.28 0.46 -0.79
N TYR A 80 -4.81 -0.16 0.27
CA TYR A 80 -4.11 -1.18 1.04
C TYR A 80 -3.79 -2.43 0.21
N ASP A 81 -4.77 -2.93 -0.54
CA ASP A 81 -4.60 -4.08 -1.42
C ASP A 81 -3.53 -3.78 -2.50
N ILE A 82 -3.48 -2.56 -3.06
CA ILE A 82 -2.43 -2.16 -4.03
C ILE A 82 -1.04 -2.15 -3.38
N ILE A 83 -0.92 -1.67 -2.13
CA ILE A 83 0.35 -1.69 -1.37
C ILE A 83 0.80 -3.12 -1.08
N LEU A 84 -0.13 -4.02 -0.75
CA LEU A 84 0.17 -5.44 -0.50
C LEU A 84 0.41 -6.25 -1.78
N GLY A 85 0.00 -5.73 -2.94
CA GLY A 85 -0.10 -6.51 -4.17
C GLY A 85 -1.18 -7.59 -4.13
N ASP A 86 -2.18 -7.48 -3.24
CA ASP A 86 -3.28 -8.44 -3.10
C ASP A 86 -4.40 -8.17 -4.11
N SER A 87 -4.23 -8.73 -5.31
CA SER A 87 -5.19 -8.58 -6.42
C SER A 87 -6.31 -9.62 -6.44
N ASP A 88 -6.29 -10.62 -5.55
CA ASP A 88 -7.14 -11.82 -5.66
C ASP A 88 -8.64 -11.51 -5.57
N LYS A 89 -8.99 -10.35 -4.98
CA LYS A 89 -10.37 -9.89 -4.76
C LYS A 89 -10.95 -9.13 -5.96
N TYR A 90 -10.16 -8.85 -7.00
CA TYR A 90 -10.54 -7.95 -8.09
C TYR A 90 -10.70 -8.68 -9.43
N GLU A 91 -11.78 -8.38 -10.14
CA GLU A 91 -12.00 -8.91 -11.49
C GLU A 91 -11.02 -8.30 -12.50
N ASN A 92 -10.81 -8.99 -13.64
CA ASN A 92 -9.85 -8.64 -14.71
C ASN A 92 -9.87 -7.15 -15.12
N GLU A 93 -11.01 -6.48 -15.04
CA GLU A 93 -11.14 -5.07 -15.42
C GLU A 93 -10.45 -4.09 -14.48
N GLN A 94 -10.12 -4.46 -13.24
CA GLN A 94 -9.44 -3.60 -12.26
C GLN A 94 -8.02 -4.07 -11.95
N TYR A 95 -7.65 -5.27 -12.41
CA TYR A 95 -6.33 -5.86 -12.23
C TYR A 95 -5.17 -4.97 -12.72
N PHE A 96 -5.39 -4.22 -13.80
CA PHE A 96 -4.38 -3.32 -14.37
C PHE A 96 -3.96 -2.20 -13.39
N LEU A 97 -4.78 -1.85 -12.39
CA LEU A 97 -4.43 -0.83 -11.39
C LEU A 97 -3.27 -1.28 -10.50
N PHE A 98 -3.19 -2.58 -10.20
CA PHE A 98 -2.12 -3.21 -9.41
C PHE A 98 -0.80 -3.25 -10.18
N GLN A 99 -0.84 -3.21 -11.51
CA GLN A 99 0.37 -3.22 -12.33
C GLN A 99 1.11 -1.88 -12.28
N VAL A 100 0.43 -0.77 -11.96
CA VAL A 100 1.05 0.57 -11.96
C VAL A 100 1.98 0.77 -10.77
N SER A 101 1.58 0.32 -9.57
CA SER A 101 2.49 0.29 -8.42
C SER A 101 3.59 -0.75 -8.62
N CYS A 102 3.28 -1.89 -9.26
CA CYS A 102 4.28 -2.91 -9.50
C CYS A 102 5.37 -2.56 -10.54
N TYR A 103 5.18 -1.55 -11.40
CA TYR A 103 6.29 -1.04 -12.22
C TYR A 103 7.34 -0.28 -11.37
N ALA A 104 7.04 0.10 -10.13
CA ALA A 104 8.06 0.56 -9.18
C ALA A 104 8.96 -0.61 -8.71
N TYR A 105 8.41 -1.82 -8.50
CA TYR A 105 9.21 -3.02 -8.19
C TYR A 105 10.22 -3.40 -9.29
N LEU A 106 10.07 -2.91 -10.52
CA LEU A 106 11.07 -3.11 -11.58
C LEU A 106 12.32 -2.23 -11.43
N PHE A 107 12.34 -1.29 -10.49
CA PHE A 107 13.47 -0.40 -10.23
C PHE A 107 14.13 -0.58 -8.85
N ASP A 108 13.62 -1.47 -8.00
CA ASP A 108 14.22 -1.79 -6.69
C ASP A 108 15.15 -3.02 -6.71
N LEU A 109 15.79 -3.27 -7.86
CA LEU A 109 16.93 -4.21 -8.01
C LEU A 109 18.27 -3.49 -7.81
#